data_AF-A0A0N4WDP1-F1
#
_entry.id   AF-A0A0N4WDP1-F1
#
_cell.length_a   1.000
_cell.length_b   1.000
_cell.length_c   1.000
_cell.angle_alpha   90.00
_cell.angle_beta   90.00
_cell.angle_gamma   90.00
#
_symmetry.space_group_name_H-M   'P 1'
#
loop_
_entity.id
_entity.type
_entity.pdbx_description
1 polymer ?
#
loop_
_entity_poly.entity_id
_entity_poly.type
_entity_poly.pdbx_seq_one_letter_code
_entity_poly.pdbx_strand_id
1 'polypeptide(L)'
;MYLADVLIKCRPAKHQMHFVCVSSALFKLCGASWPRWRVPKEADEWVEAFRPRTRSGWRAYALSKFAITLLASRLNRVDGVTAVAVNPGNAITNVSRNMPNRHRRLLTVFKKTLIKAAANVVRACLHPLPHGKFYDQAKKSSLPKALTSERFMHNLNHLSQQLVLSITEP
;
A
#
# COMPACT_ATOMS: atom_id res chain seq x y z
N MET A 1 5.94 10.42 3.86
CA MET A 1 7.18 9.73 3.47
C MET A 1 8.31 9.90 4.48
N TYR A 2 8.08 10.53 5.64
CA TYR A 2 9.15 10.84 6.60
C TYR A 2 10.03 9.64 6.97
N LEU A 3 9.46 8.50 7.37
CA LEU A 3 10.27 7.34 7.78
C LEU A 3 11.12 6.76 6.63
N ALA A 4 10.53 6.55 5.44
CA ALA A 4 11.29 6.00 4.31
C ALA A 4 12.39 6.97 3.85
N ASP A 5 12.09 8.27 3.83
CA ASP A 5 13.06 9.31 3.46
C ASP A 5 14.20 9.40 4.49
N VAL A 6 13.88 9.34 5.79
CA VAL A 6 14.88 9.31 6.88
C VAL A 6 15.75 8.07 6.76
N LEU A 7 15.16 6.88 6.56
CA LEU A 7 15.89 5.63 6.39
C LEU A 7 16.85 5.70 5.19
N ILE A 8 16.42 6.28 4.07
CA ILE A 8 17.26 6.47 2.88
C ILE A 8 18.38 7.48 3.17
N LYS A 9 18.11 8.58 3.87
CA LYS A 9 19.11 9.60 4.21
C LYS A 9 20.17 9.10 5.19
N CYS A 10 19.77 8.28 6.15
CA CYS A 10 20.67 7.72 7.16
C CYS A 10 21.41 6.45 6.69
N ARG A 11 21.18 5.98 5.46
CA ARG A 11 21.82 4.76 4.97
C ARG A 11 23.34 4.98 4.78
N PRO A 12 24.19 4.00 5.12
CA PRO A 12 25.60 4.06 4.79
C PRO A 12 25.85 4.19 3.28
N ALA A 13 26.95 4.84 2.90
CA ALA A 13 27.34 4.95 1.51
C ALA A 13 27.45 3.55 0.86
N LYS A 14 26.92 3.41 -0.36
CA LYS A 14 26.88 2.15 -1.14
C LYS A 14 25.99 1.03 -0.58
N HIS A 15 25.21 1.28 0.48
CA HIS A 15 24.25 0.29 0.97
C HIS A 15 22.96 0.30 0.15
N GLN A 16 22.64 -0.83 -0.48
CA GLN A 16 21.39 -1.01 -1.22
C GLN A 16 20.24 -1.24 -0.24
N MET A 17 19.14 -0.50 -0.40
CA MET A 17 17.93 -0.71 0.39
C MET A 17 16.84 -1.33 -0.46
N HIS A 18 16.17 -2.35 0.08
CA HIS A 18 15.02 -2.98 -0.56
C HIS A 18 13.78 -2.87 0.32
N PHE A 19 12.77 -2.12 -0.16
CA PHE A 19 11.49 -1.97 0.54
C PHE A 19 10.46 -2.98 0.00
N VAL A 20 9.87 -3.76 0.91
CA VAL A 20 8.75 -4.65 0.60
C VAL A 20 7.47 -4.09 1.20
N CYS A 21 6.60 -3.59 0.33
CA CYS A 21 5.37 -2.90 0.70
C CYS A 21 4.17 -3.86 0.64
N VAL A 22 3.69 -4.31 1.80
CA VAL A 22 2.60 -5.29 1.88
C VAL A 22 1.24 -4.63 1.58
N SER A 23 0.71 -4.92 0.41
CA SER A 23 -0.55 -4.38 -0.15
C SER A 23 -1.67 -5.44 -0.20
N SER A 24 -2.70 -5.23 -1.02
CA SER A 24 -3.79 -6.19 -1.28
C SER A 24 -4.44 -5.99 -2.63
N ALA A 25 -5.08 -7.00 -3.22
CA ALA A 25 -5.78 -6.85 -4.50
C ALA A 25 -6.88 -5.74 -4.49
N LEU A 26 -7.40 -5.36 -3.32
CA LEU A 26 -8.42 -4.31 -3.19
C LEU A 26 -7.93 -2.94 -3.65
N PHE A 27 -6.62 -2.67 -3.67
CA PHE A 27 -6.11 -1.38 -4.19
C PHE A 27 -6.54 -1.16 -5.64
N LYS A 28 -6.75 -2.24 -6.42
CA LYS A 28 -7.14 -2.14 -7.84
C LYS A 28 -8.55 -1.57 -8.03
N LEU A 29 -9.38 -1.63 -6.99
CA LEU A 29 -10.70 -0.99 -7.01
C LEU A 29 -10.58 0.53 -6.97
N CYS A 30 -9.53 1.04 -6.31
CA CYS A 30 -9.24 2.46 -6.23
C CYS A 30 -8.78 2.99 -7.59
N GLY A 31 -9.50 3.96 -8.13
CA GLY A 31 -9.21 4.56 -9.44
C GLY A 31 -9.95 3.92 -10.62
N ALA A 32 -10.78 2.90 -10.38
CA ALA A 32 -11.77 2.45 -11.34
C ALA A 32 -12.88 3.51 -11.50
N SER A 33 -13.57 3.52 -12.65
CA SER A 33 -14.63 4.47 -13.01
C SER A 33 -15.85 4.50 -12.07
N TRP A 34 -15.85 3.69 -11.00
CA TRP A 34 -16.92 3.60 -10.03
C TRP A 34 -16.84 4.73 -9.00
N PRO A 35 -17.91 5.56 -8.83
CA PRO A 35 -17.89 6.75 -7.97
C PRO A 35 -17.46 6.45 -6.52
N ARG A 36 -17.91 5.31 -5.99
CA ARG A 36 -17.62 4.85 -4.61
C ARG A 36 -16.18 4.41 -4.38
N TRP A 37 -15.34 4.33 -5.40
CA TRP A 37 -13.91 3.95 -5.30
C TRP A 37 -12.97 4.98 -5.92
N ARG A 38 -13.47 6.21 -6.15
CA ARG A 38 -12.62 7.34 -6.54
C ARG A 38 -11.51 7.55 -5.52
N VAL A 39 -10.29 7.68 -6.03
CA VAL A 39 -9.12 8.07 -5.25
C VAL A 39 -9.30 9.53 -4.84
N PRO A 40 -9.13 9.85 -3.55
CA PRO A 40 -9.13 11.24 -3.10
C PRO A 40 -8.12 12.06 -3.91
N LYS A 41 -8.57 13.19 -4.44
CA LYS A 41 -7.76 14.07 -5.25
C LYS A 41 -7.01 15.05 -4.36
N GLU A 42 -7.67 15.62 -3.37
CA GLU A 42 -7.05 16.61 -2.51
C GLU A 42 -6.61 16.01 -1.17
N ALA A 43 -5.67 16.65 -0.49
CA ALA A 43 -5.13 16.13 0.76
C ALA A 43 -6.18 16.06 1.87
N ASP A 44 -7.06 17.06 1.97
CA ASP A 44 -8.17 17.07 2.93
C ASP A 44 -9.14 15.90 2.72
N GLU A 45 -9.37 15.50 1.46
CA GLU A 45 -10.20 14.33 1.14
C GLU A 45 -9.55 13.03 1.63
N TRP A 46 -8.22 12.95 1.62
CA TRP A 46 -7.49 11.83 2.20
C TRP A 46 -7.54 11.83 3.73
N VAL A 47 -7.42 13.00 4.38
CA VAL A 47 -7.60 13.15 5.84
C VAL A 47 -8.99 12.66 6.23
N GLU A 48 -10.02 13.14 5.54
CA GLU A 48 -11.41 12.73 5.76
C GLU A 48 -11.63 11.22 5.55
N ALA A 49 -10.96 10.64 4.56
CA ALA A 49 -11.04 9.21 4.27
C ALA A 49 -10.40 8.33 5.36
N PHE A 50 -9.39 8.85 6.07
CA PHE A 50 -8.68 8.15 7.14
C PHE A 50 -9.05 8.59 8.56
N ARG A 51 -9.90 9.60 8.72
CA ARG A 51 -10.40 10.04 10.03
C ARG A 51 -10.95 8.85 10.82
N PRO A 52 -10.63 8.71 12.12
CA PRO A 52 -11.17 7.63 12.95
C PRO A 52 -12.70 7.59 12.89
N ARG A 53 -13.25 6.41 12.61
CA ARG A 53 -14.70 6.14 12.62
C ARG A 53 -14.96 4.89 13.43
N THR A 54 -16.14 4.79 14.03
CA THR A 54 -16.58 3.60 14.80
C THR A 54 -16.54 2.30 13.99
N ARG A 55 -16.60 2.40 12.66
CA ARG A 55 -16.31 1.29 11.73
C ARG A 55 -15.42 1.79 10.59
N SER A 56 -14.22 1.21 10.45
CA SER A 56 -13.40 1.42 9.26
C SER A 56 -13.90 0.57 8.10
N GLY A 57 -14.32 1.23 7.02
CA GLY A 57 -14.88 0.56 5.84
C GLY A 57 -13.80 -0.03 4.92
N TRP A 58 -14.20 -0.96 4.05
CA TRP A 58 -13.32 -1.55 3.03
C TRP A 58 -12.68 -0.51 2.10
N ARG A 59 -13.35 0.63 1.92
CA ARG A 59 -12.81 1.77 1.17
C ARG A 59 -11.55 2.32 1.82
N ALA A 60 -11.57 2.61 3.13
CA ALA A 60 -10.38 3.09 3.84
C ALA A 60 -9.25 2.07 3.79
N TYR A 61 -9.56 0.78 3.93
CA TYR A 61 -8.58 -0.29 3.75
C TYR A 61 -8.00 -0.34 2.33
N ALA A 62 -8.83 -0.27 1.29
CA ALA A 62 -8.36 -0.28 -0.09
C ALA A 62 -7.52 0.97 -0.41
N LEU A 63 -7.91 2.14 0.10
CA LEU A 63 -7.18 3.39 -0.04
C LEU A 63 -5.84 3.35 0.68
N SER A 64 -5.73 2.76 1.87
CA SER A 64 -4.43 2.58 2.53
C SER A 64 -3.53 1.62 1.73
N LYS A 65 -4.10 0.56 1.15
CA LYS A 65 -3.34 -0.33 0.25
C LYS A 65 -2.95 0.33 -1.06
N PHE A 66 -3.78 1.22 -1.60
CA PHE A 66 -3.43 2.06 -2.74
C PHE A 66 -2.25 2.98 -2.40
N ALA A 67 -2.30 3.69 -1.27
CA ALA A 67 -1.22 4.56 -0.81
C ALA A 67 0.11 3.79 -0.59
N ILE A 68 0.05 2.58 -0.02
CA ILE A 68 1.22 1.70 0.14
C ILE A 68 1.81 1.28 -1.21
N THR A 69 0.96 0.91 -2.18
CA THR A 69 1.42 0.54 -3.53
C THR A 69 2.03 1.74 -4.26
N LEU A 70 1.44 2.92 -4.08
CA LEU A 70 1.92 4.17 -4.64
C LEU A 70 3.29 4.55 -4.05
N LEU A 71 3.47 4.39 -2.74
CA LEU A 71 4.76 4.57 -2.06
C LEU A 71 5.83 3.64 -2.63
N ALA A 72 5.53 2.35 -2.81
CA ALA A 72 6.46 1.40 -3.43
C ALA A 72 6.89 1.85 -4.83
N SER A 73 5.92 2.30 -5.65
CA SER A 73 6.17 2.81 -7.00
C SER A 73 7.16 3.98 -7.01
N ARG A 74 7.03 4.89 -6.02
CA ARG A 74 7.92 6.04 -5.85
C ARG A 74 9.31 5.67 -5.36
N LEU A 75 9.40 4.85 -4.31
CA LEU A 75 10.68 4.44 -3.74
C LEU A 75 11.54 3.69 -4.76
N ASN A 76 10.91 2.94 -5.67
CA ASN A 76 11.59 2.21 -6.73
C ASN A 76 12.18 3.11 -7.85
N ARG A 77 12.09 4.43 -7.70
CA ARG A 77 12.71 5.44 -8.57
C ARG A 77 13.86 6.19 -7.89
N VAL A 78 14.17 5.87 -6.64
CA VAL A 78 15.25 6.52 -5.89
C VAL A 78 16.54 5.75 -6.13
N ASP A 79 17.61 6.45 -6.48
CA ASP A 79 18.91 5.82 -6.74
C ASP A 79 19.43 5.04 -5.53
N GLY A 80 19.90 3.82 -5.78
CA GLY A 80 20.34 2.88 -4.74
C GLY A 80 19.22 2.35 -3.84
N VAL A 81 17.95 2.52 -4.25
CA VAL A 81 16.78 1.94 -3.59
C VAL A 81 16.02 1.08 -4.59
N THR A 82 15.57 -0.07 -4.13
CA THR A 82 14.54 -0.85 -4.80
C THR A 82 13.31 -0.94 -3.92
N ALA A 83 12.13 -1.00 -4.52
CA ALA A 83 10.89 -1.17 -3.77
C ALA A 83 9.86 -1.95 -4.58
N VAL A 84 9.13 -2.85 -3.90
CA VAL A 84 8.11 -3.67 -4.53
C VAL A 84 6.86 -3.75 -3.66
N ALA A 85 5.69 -3.59 -4.29
CA ALA A 85 4.42 -3.88 -3.65
C ALA A 85 4.06 -5.36 -3.82
N VAL A 86 3.52 -5.97 -2.77
CA VAL A 86 3.06 -7.37 -2.79
C VAL A 86 1.67 -7.50 -2.19
N ASN A 87 0.73 -8.06 -2.94
CA ASN A 87 -0.49 -8.64 -2.38
C ASN A 87 -0.16 -10.05 -1.90
N PRO A 88 -0.11 -10.34 -0.59
CA PRO A 88 0.27 -11.66 -0.10
C PRO A 88 -0.83 -12.71 -0.34
N GLY A 89 -2.05 -12.28 -0.68
CA GLY A 89 -3.23 -13.13 -0.77
C GLY A 89 -4.08 -13.08 0.50
N ASN A 90 -5.10 -13.93 0.55
CA ASN A 90 -6.02 -13.99 1.68
C ASN A 90 -5.39 -14.77 2.84
N ALA A 91 -5.21 -14.12 3.98
CA ALA A 91 -4.82 -14.73 5.23
C ALA A 91 -5.81 -14.31 6.33
N ILE A 92 -6.19 -15.24 7.20
CA ILE A 92 -6.94 -14.90 8.41
C ILE A 92 -5.93 -14.51 9.49
N THR A 93 -5.99 -13.26 9.90
CA THR A 93 -5.18 -12.71 10.98
C THR A 93 -6.07 -11.96 11.97
N ASN A 94 -5.49 -11.37 13.00
CA ASN A 94 -6.24 -10.51 13.92
C ASN A 94 -6.91 -9.32 13.20
N VAL A 95 -6.39 -8.89 12.05
CA VAL A 95 -7.01 -7.86 11.19
C VAL A 95 -8.37 -8.31 10.67
N SER A 96 -8.58 -9.61 10.46
CA SER A 96 -9.85 -10.17 9.98
C SER A 96 -10.94 -10.24 11.07
N ARG A 97 -10.60 -10.04 12.35
CA ARG A 97 -11.56 -10.14 13.48
C ARG A 97 -12.58 -9.00 13.47
N ASN A 98 -12.18 -7.82 13.02
CA ASN A 98 -13.04 -6.63 12.95
C ASN A 98 -13.91 -6.60 11.68
N MET A 99 -13.89 -7.68 10.88
CA MET A 99 -14.66 -7.77 9.66
C MET A 99 -16.07 -8.35 9.92
N PRO A 100 -17.13 -7.84 9.26
CA PRO A 100 -18.48 -8.40 9.42
C PRO A 100 -18.53 -9.90 9.11
N ASN A 101 -19.31 -10.65 9.89
CA ASN A 101 -19.38 -12.12 9.81
C ASN A 101 -19.64 -12.66 8.40
N ARG A 102 -20.53 -12.03 7.63
CA ARG A 102 -20.82 -12.40 6.23
C ARG A 102 -19.55 -12.38 5.36
N HIS A 103 -18.72 -11.35 5.51
CA HIS A 103 -17.50 -11.21 4.74
C HIS A 103 -16.37 -12.12 5.25
N ARG A 104 -16.30 -12.31 6.57
CA ARG A 104 -15.36 -13.27 7.18
C ARG A 104 -15.62 -14.69 6.66
N ARG A 105 -16.90 -15.08 6.51
CA ARG A 105 -17.32 -16.34 5.88
C ARG A 105 -16.89 -16.43 4.41
N LEU A 106 -16.93 -15.33 3.66
CA LEU A 106 -16.43 -15.29 2.28
C LEU A 106 -14.91 -15.53 2.23
N LEU A 107 -14.14 -14.88 3.12
CA LEU A 107 -12.68 -15.07 3.20
C LEU A 107 -12.28 -16.49 3.60
N THR A 108 -13.09 -17.19 4.41
CA THR A 108 -12.86 -18.61 4.74
C THR A 108 -12.91 -19.51 3.51
N VAL A 109 -13.72 -19.20 2.49
CA VAL A 109 -13.84 -19.99 1.25
C VAL A 109 -12.61 -19.78 0.35
N PHE A 110 -12.06 -18.58 0.30
CA PHE A 110 -10.88 -18.24 -0.52
C PHE A 110 -9.55 -18.36 0.25
N LYS A 111 -9.51 -19.21 1.28
CA LYS A 111 -8.37 -19.36 2.19
C LYS A 111 -7.12 -19.80 1.44
N LYS A 112 -6.04 -19.04 1.61
CA LYS A 112 -4.69 -19.58 1.54
C LYS A 112 -4.15 -19.71 2.97
N THR A 113 -3.23 -20.64 3.18
CA THR A 113 -2.56 -20.78 4.47
C THR A 113 -1.71 -19.53 4.74
N LEU A 114 -1.56 -19.15 6.01
CA LEU A 114 -0.67 -18.06 6.42
C LEU A 114 0.74 -18.25 5.87
N ILE A 115 1.20 -19.50 5.79
CA ILE A 115 2.47 -19.92 5.20
C ILE A 115 2.57 -19.47 3.73
N LYS A 116 1.52 -19.68 2.92
CA LYS A 116 1.51 -19.23 1.51
C LYS A 116 1.56 -17.71 1.39
N ALA A 117 0.89 -16.99 2.29
CA ALA A 117 0.93 -15.53 2.33
C ALA A 117 2.34 -15.02 2.67
N ALA A 118 2.98 -15.62 3.68
CA ALA A 118 4.35 -15.31 4.05
C ALA A 118 5.34 -15.62 2.92
N ALA A 119 5.20 -16.77 2.24
CA ALA A 119 6.05 -17.15 1.12
C ALA A 119 6.00 -16.13 -0.04
N ASN A 120 4.84 -15.51 -0.30
CA ASN A 120 4.73 -14.45 -1.31
C ASN A 120 5.48 -13.18 -0.89
N VAL A 121 5.48 -12.83 0.40
CA VAL A 121 6.27 -11.70 0.92
C VAL A 121 7.76 -11.99 0.83
N VAL A 122 8.20 -13.18 1.25
CA VAL A 122 9.61 -13.61 1.15
C VAL A 122 10.09 -13.58 -0.30
N ARG A 123 9.27 -14.07 -1.25
CA ARG A 123 9.56 -13.97 -2.68
C ARG A 123 9.79 -12.52 -3.11
N ALA A 124 8.99 -11.58 -2.62
CA ALA A 124 9.15 -10.17 -2.92
C ALA A 124 10.46 -9.62 -2.35
N CYS A 125 10.87 -10.04 -1.14
CA CYS A 125 12.16 -9.67 -0.54
C CYS A 125 13.36 -10.14 -1.37
N LEU A 126 13.30 -11.37 -1.88
CA LEU A 126 14.42 -12.00 -2.60
C LEU A 126 14.49 -11.61 -4.07
N HIS A 127 13.38 -11.15 -4.64
CA HIS A 127 13.28 -10.87 -6.07
C HIS A 127 12.64 -9.51 -6.32
N PRO A 128 13.43 -8.42 -6.21
CA PRO A 128 13.00 -7.09 -6.57
C PRO A 128 12.42 -7.05 -7.99
N LEU A 129 11.44 -6.16 -8.21
CA LEU A 129 10.83 -5.95 -9.52
C LEU A 129 11.17 -4.56 -10.05
N PRO A 130 11.24 -4.39 -11.38
CA PRO A 130 11.43 -3.07 -11.97
C PRO A 130 10.23 -2.15 -11.70
N HIS A 131 10.44 -0.86 -11.89
CA HIS A 131 9.40 0.15 -11.75
C HIS A 131 8.16 -0.19 -12.59
N GLY A 132 6.96 0.12 -12.06
CA GLY A 132 5.69 -0.20 -12.72
C GLY A 132 5.21 -1.66 -12.56
N LYS A 133 5.94 -2.51 -11.82
CA LYS A 133 5.53 -3.90 -11.53
C LYS A 133 5.25 -4.12 -10.05
N PHE A 134 4.42 -5.14 -9.76
CA PHE A 134 4.12 -5.59 -8.40
C PHE A 134 3.86 -7.11 -8.38
N TYR A 135 3.86 -7.70 -7.18
CA TYR A 135 3.45 -9.09 -7.00
C TYR A 135 1.96 -9.18 -6.62
N ASP A 136 1.17 -9.87 -7.44
CA ASP A 136 -0.14 -10.37 -7.07
C ASP A 136 -0.01 -11.82 -6.61
N GLN A 137 0.17 -12.01 -5.31
CA GLN A 137 0.52 -13.28 -4.70
C GLN A 137 1.86 -13.77 -5.27
N ALA A 138 1.90 -14.94 -5.91
CA ALA A 138 3.12 -15.46 -6.53
C ALA A 138 3.37 -14.89 -7.95
N LYS A 139 2.41 -14.18 -8.55
CA LYS A 139 2.47 -13.72 -9.94
C LYS A 139 3.01 -12.30 -10.04
N LYS A 140 3.86 -12.04 -11.02
CA LYS A 140 4.27 -10.68 -11.39
C LYS A 140 3.15 -10.02 -12.19
N SER A 141 2.89 -8.73 -11.98
CA SER A 141 1.82 -8.00 -12.66
C SER A 141 2.20 -6.53 -12.85
N SER A 142 1.54 -5.84 -13.78
CA SER A 142 1.74 -4.41 -14.03
C SER A 142 0.87 -3.56 -13.10
N LEU A 143 1.44 -2.49 -12.57
CA LEU A 143 0.68 -1.51 -11.80
C LEU A 143 -0.34 -0.78 -12.70
N PRO A 144 -1.55 -0.50 -12.19
CA PRO A 144 -2.49 0.43 -12.84
C PRO A 144 -1.84 1.80 -13.08
N LYS A 145 -2.21 2.48 -14.18
CA LYS A 145 -1.68 3.82 -14.55
C LYS A 145 -1.82 4.86 -13.44
N ALA A 146 -2.90 4.79 -12.65
CA ALA A 146 -3.10 5.69 -11.51
C ALA A 146 -1.96 5.58 -10.46
N LEU A 147 -1.34 4.40 -10.32
CA LEU A 147 -0.25 4.15 -9.38
C LEU A 147 1.14 4.50 -9.94
N THR A 148 1.19 4.96 -11.18
CA THR A 148 2.39 5.50 -11.84
C THR A 148 2.22 6.98 -12.19
N SER A 149 1.13 7.62 -11.76
CA SER A 149 0.83 9.02 -12.06
C SER A 149 1.46 9.97 -11.03
N GLU A 150 2.16 10.99 -11.51
CA GLU A 150 2.76 12.04 -10.66
C GLU A 150 1.73 12.79 -9.82
N ARG A 151 0.51 12.99 -10.32
CA ARG A 151 -0.54 13.70 -9.60
C ARG A 151 -0.86 13.03 -8.27
N PHE A 152 -1.13 11.72 -8.29
CA PHE A 152 -1.44 10.99 -7.06
C PHE A 152 -0.24 10.94 -6.11
N MET A 153 0.99 10.91 -6.65
CA MET A 153 2.20 11.01 -5.83
C MET A 153 2.29 12.34 -5.10
N HIS A 154 2.11 13.45 -5.81
CA HIS A 154 2.14 14.78 -5.24
C HIS A 154 1.14 14.91 -4.08
N ASN A 155 -0.10 14.43 -4.29
CA ASN A 155 -1.17 14.55 -3.30
C ASN A 155 -0.93 13.66 -2.07
N LEU A 156 -0.37 12.46 -2.26
CA LEU A 156 0.04 11.59 -1.15
C LEU A 156 1.16 12.23 -0.33
N ASN A 157 2.11 12.91 -0.99
CA ASN A 157 3.21 13.60 -0.31
C ASN A 157 2.71 14.79 0.49
N HIS A 158 1.83 15.60 -0.10
CA HIS A 158 1.19 16.72 0.56
C HIS A 158 0.41 16.28 1.82
N LEU A 159 -0.43 15.25 1.69
CA LEU A 159 -1.11 14.63 2.84
C LEU A 159 -0.10 14.21 3.92
N SER A 160 0.98 13.53 3.52
CA SER A 160 1.96 13.06 4.49
C SER A 160 2.66 14.21 5.20
N GLN A 161 2.89 15.34 4.55
CA GLN A 161 3.48 16.52 5.18
C GLN A 161 2.50 17.15 6.16
N GLN A 162 1.24 17.32 5.78
CA GLN A 162 0.18 17.82 6.67
C GLN A 162 0.00 16.94 7.91
N LEU A 163 -0.01 15.61 7.75
CA LEU A 163 -0.12 14.68 8.88
C LEU A 163 1.08 14.80 9.84
N VAL A 164 2.28 15.02 9.32
CA VAL A 164 3.48 15.23 10.15
C VAL A 164 3.36 16.55 10.91
N LEU A 165 3.01 17.64 10.21
CA LEU A 165 2.82 18.96 10.82
C LEU A 165 1.79 18.91 11.95
N SER A 166 0.65 18.24 11.74
CA SER A 166 -0.39 18.08 12.77
C SER A 166 0.02 17.24 13.99
N ILE A 167 1.09 16.46 13.89
CA ILE A 167 1.64 15.69 15.03
C ILE A 167 2.70 16.53 15.78
N THR A 168 3.37 17.44 15.07
CA THR A 168 4.43 18.30 15.64
C THR A 168 3.92 19.63 16.20
N GLU A 169 2.72 20.05 15.84
CA GLU A 169 2.05 21.22 16.43
C GLU A 169 1.22 20.77 17.65
N PRO A 170 1.53 21.26 18.87
CA PRO A 170 0.87 20.87 20.12
C PRO A 170 -0.56 21.39 20.26
#